data_AF-W0SDZ9-F1
#
_entry.id   AF-W0SDZ9-F1
#
_cell.length_a   1.000
_cell.length_b   1.000
_cell.length_c   1.000
_cell.angle_alpha   90.00
_cell.angle_beta   90.00
_cell.angle_gamma   90.00
#
_symmetry.space_group_name_H-M   'P 1'
#
loop_
_entity.id
_entity.type
_entity.pdbx_description
1 polymer ?
#
loop_
_entity_poly.entity_id
_entity_poly.type
_entity_poly.pdbx_seq_one_letter_code
_entity_poly.pdbx_strand_id
1 'polypeptide(L)'
;MTCEYTLDTSPDIGLAAELPLYQGIAIADVVLVASAEAAAEALRVLLAQEVMGFDTESKPTFNKGEASTGPHLIQLATESRVYLFQVDRLVDPAGMKAILEAKRILKVGFGLDSDLAQLRSRLGIEAQGVLDLSRVLRGEQRHHTLGAKTAVAKYFGQRLQKSKRTTTSNWGNPRLTERQMLYAANDAQVALRVYHAARLSDPSLGEALRGDGARPREMSDAESRQLIARHTPMVRQIAQGLAKGLPSSVATEDLIQDGLLGLMDAVIRSSREVTERQFEKYIAQRVRGAMLDGLRATDGGTRRVRREMRRVEVAIHQLGHRLGRAPREGEVADALGMPIAEYQRLLQESHGYSLISLDDLGGDADSDYLEQCASSQQDPLVVLQRAAFRAALGGALGALPDQEQAVVARYYGEGRTMREIGELLDISEGRVSQIHSQAIARLRVAVIGGEPERSVLAPRRKARSA
;
A
#
# COMPACT_ATOMS: atom_id res chain seq x y z
N MET A 1 17.21 44.30 9.41
CA MET A 1 17.25 42.83 9.58
C MET A 1 15.94 42.28 9.05
N THR A 2 15.92 41.94 7.77
CA THR A 2 14.80 41.34 7.06
C THR A 2 14.98 39.83 7.10
N CYS A 3 14.14 39.12 7.85
CA CYS A 3 14.00 37.67 7.75
C CYS A 3 13.03 37.36 6.62
N GLU A 4 13.56 36.86 5.50
CA GLU A 4 12.75 36.29 4.43
C GLU A 4 12.20 34.94 4.88
N TYR A 5 10.86 34.83 4.91
CA TYR A 5 10.14 33.59 5.07
C TYR A 5 10.09 32.91 3.70
N THR A 6 10.91 31.89 3.48
CA THR A 6 10.75 30.98 2.33
C THR A 6 9.53 30.10 2.57
N LEU A 7 8.44 30.40 1.86
CA LEU A 7 7.23 29.58 1.83
C LEU A 7 7.57 28.22 1.18
N ASP A 8 7.56 27.16 1.99
CA ASP A 8 7.57 25.77 1.52
C ASP A 8 6.21 25.49 0.86
N THR A 9 6.16 25.67 -0.47
CA THR A 9 5.01 25.29 -1.29
C THR A 9 5.11 23.82 -1.68
N SER A 10 5.00 22.94 -0.70
CA SER A 10 4.67 21.54 -0.95
C SER A 10 3.14 21.45 -1.12
N PRO A 11 2.61 21.15 -2.33
CA PRO A 11 1.17 21.13 -2.53
C PRO A 11 0.54 19.99 -1.71
N ASP A 12 -0.40 20.41 -0.86
CA ASP A 12 -1.29 19.58 -0.09
C ASP A 12 -1.93 18.50 -0.99
N ILE A 13 -1.70 17.22 -0.68
CA ILE A 13 -2.03 16.05 -1.53
C ILE A 13 -3.56 15.98 -1.80
N GLY A 14 -4.35 16.75 -1.06
CA GLY A 14 -5.78 16.98 -1.27
C GLY A 14 -6.18 17.70 -2.57
N LEU A 15 -5.28 18.40 -3.27
CA LEU A 15 -5.54 19.20 -4.49
C LEU A 15 -5.33 18.45 -5.82
N ALA A 16 -4.81 17.21 -5.81
CA ALA A 16 -4.41 16.52 -7.04
C ALA A 16 -5.56 16.29 -8.06
N ALA A 17 -6.83 16.34 -7.64
CA ALA A 17 -7.99 16.17 -8.52
C ALA A 17 -8.34 17.42 -9.36
N GLU A 18 -7.95 18.60 -8.88
CA GLU A 18 -8.21 19.90 -9.54
C GLU A 18 -7.04 20.35 -10.43
N LEU A 19 -5.90 19.67 -10.36
CA LEU A 19 -4.75 19.96 -11.19
C LEU A 19 -5.07 19.72 -12.69
N PRO A 20 -4.56 20.59 -13.60
CA PRO A 20 -4.68 20.38 -15.03
C PRO A 20 -4.13 19.01 -15.44
N LEU A 21 -4.73 18.41 -16.46
CA LEU A 21 -4.26 17.13 -16.98
C LEU A 21 -2.83 17.27 -17.52
N TYR A 22 -1.99 16.28 -17.20
CA TYR A 22 -0.66 16.20 -17.76
C TYR A 22 -0.73 16.09 -19.28
N GLN A 23 -0.08 17.03 -19.97
CA GLN A 23 0.07 16.98 -21.42
C GLN A 23 1.23 16.05 -21.76
N GLY A 24 0.86 14.84 -22.17
CA GLY A 24 1.77 13.81 -22.63
C GLY A 24 2.25 14.03 -24.06
N ILE A 25 3.03 13.08 -24.57
CA ILE A 25 3.54 13.10 -25.94
C ILE A 25 2.41 12.97 -26.97
N ALA A 26 2.57 13.63 -28.12
CA ALA A 26 1.65 13.48 -29.23
C ALA A 26 1.81 12.11 -29.90
N ILE A 27 0.71 11.54 -30.40
CA ILE A 27 0.74 10.22 -31.06
C ILE A 27 1.68 10.19 -32.27
N ALA A 28 1.85 11.32 -32.95
CA ALA A 28 2.76 11.47 -34.09
C ALA A 28 4.25 11.25 -33.72
N ASP A 29 4.59 11.42 -32.44
CA ASP A 29 5.94 11.25 -31.92
C ASP A 29 6.15 9.89 -31.23
N VAL A 30 5.14 9.01 -31.29
CA VAL A 30 5.20 7.64 -30.78
C VAL A 30 5.44 6.67 -31.93
N VAL A 31 6.56 5.97 -31.89
CA VAL A 31 6.99 5.01 -32.92
C VAL A 31 6.84 3.60 -32.40
N LEU A 32 5.93 2.82 -33.00
CA LEU A 32 5.88 1.37 -32.81
C LEU A 32 6.96 0.73 -33.71
N VAL A 33 7.99 0.15 -33.10
CA VAL A 33 9.13 -0.43 -33.83
C VAL A 33 8.75 -1.81 -34.37
N ALA A 34 8.21 -1.84 -35.58
CA ALA A 34 7.72 -3.05 -36.24
C ALA A 34 8.44 -3.40 -37.56
N SER A 35 9.42 -2.60 -37.98
CA SER A 35 10.23 -2.82 -39.19
C SER A 35 11.72 -2.66 -38.91
N ALA A 36 12.56 -3.22 -39.79
CA ALA A 36 14.02 -3.11 -39.66
C ALA A 36 14.49 -1.65 -39.80
N GLU A 37 13.82 -0.87 -40.66
CA GLU A 37 14.09 0.56 -40.84
C GLU A 37 13.78 1.34 -39.55
N ALA A 38 12.60 1.12 -38.95
CA ALA A 38 12.23 1.74 -37.69
C ALA A 38 13.15 1.32 -36.55
N ALA A 39 13.62 0.07 -36.54
CA ALA A 39 14.58 -0.43 -35.55
C ALA A 39 15.95 0.24 -35.70
N ALA A 40 16.46 0.37 -36.92
CA ALA A 40 17.71 1.06 -37.20
C ALA A 40 17.65 2.56 -36.83
N GLU A 41 16.53 3.22 -37.13
CA GLU A 41 16.28 4.60 -36.70
C GLU A 41 16.26 4.71 -35.17
N ALA A 42 15.48 3.86 -34.50
CA ALA A 42 15.38 3.84 -33.04
C ALA A 42 16.75 3.62 -32.39
N LEU A 43 17.53 2.66 -32.89
CA LEU A 43 18.88 2.38 -32.40
C LEU A 43 19.80 3.60 -32.51
N ARG A 44 19.82 4.25 -33.69
CA ARG A 44 20.63 5.46 -33.92
C ARG A 44 20.23 6.59 -32.96
N VAL A 45 18.94 6.82 -32.77
CA VAL A 45 18.42 7.91 -31.93
C VAL A 45 18.67 7.62 -30.45
N LEU A 46 18.36 6.41 -29.98
CA LEU A 46 18.47 6.01 -28.58
C LEU A 46 19.93 5.92 -28.13
N LEU A 47 20.82 5.39 -28.98
CA LEU A 47 22.25 5.37 -28.67
C LEU A 47 22.86 6.77 -28.64
N ALA A 48 22.28 7.78 -29.28
CA ALA A 48 22.80 9.14 -29.20
C ALA A 48 22.47 9.83 -27.86
N GLN A 49 21.58 9.27 -27.05
CA GLN A 49 21.16 9.89 -25.79
C GLN A 49 22.18 9.67 -24.66
N GLU A 50 22.26 10.63 -23.75
CA GLU A 50 22.93 10.46 -22.45
C GLU A 50 21.96 9.92 -21.40
N VAL A 51 20.69 10.29 -21.50
CA VAL A 51 19.60 9.87 -20.62
C VAL A 51 18.35 9.58 -21.43
N MET A 52 17.61 8.55 -21.05
CA MET A 52 16.33 8.19 -21.67
C MET A 52 15.35 7.68 -20.63
N GLY A 53 14.07 7.95 -20.87
CA GLY A 53 12.99 7.36 -20.07
C GLY A 53 12.85 5.88 -20.40
N PHE A 54 12.60 5.07 -19.39
CA PHE A 54 12.50 3.62 -19.51
C PHE A 54 11.35 3.11 -18.65
N ASP A 55 10.54 2.25 -19.25
CA ASP A 55 9.47 1.52 -18.57
C ASP A 55 9.22 0.18 -19.29
N THR A 56 8.49 -0.73 -18.64
CA THR A 56 7.98 -1.92 -19.31
C THR A 56 6.51 -2.20 -18.97
N GLU A 57 5.80 -2.83 -19.91
CA GLU A 57 4.42 -3.27 -19.67
C GLU A 57 4.26 -4.78 -19.88
N SER A 58 3.47 -5.39 -19.00
CA SER A 58 3.25 -6.84 -18.95
C SER A 58 1.77 -7.16 -18.97
N LYS A 59 1.39 -8.27 -19.64
CA LYS A 59 0.02 -8.77 -19.52
C LYS A 59 -0.31 -9.06 -18.05
N PRO A 60 -1.51 -8.71 -17.56
CA PRO A 60 -1.89 -8.97 -16.18
C PRO A 60 -2.01 -10.48 -15.90
N THR A 61 -1.51 -10.91 -14.75
CA THR A 61 -1.71 -12.26 -14.20
C THR A 61 -2.91 -12.24 -13.27
N PHE A 62 -3.99 -12.94 -13.64
CA PHE A 62 -5.25 -12.90 -12.88
C PHE A 62 -5.34 -13.99 -11.80
N ASN A 63 -4.46 -14.99 -11.83
CA ASN A 63 -4.47 -16.11 -10.89
C ASN A 63 -3.29 -16.05 -9.91
N LYS A 64 -3.56 -16.33 -8.63
CA LYS A 64 -2.54 -16.37 -7.57
C LYS A 64 -1.62 -17.58 -7.82
N GLY A 65 -0.34 -17.33 -8.10
CA GLY A 65 0.66 -18.35 -8.46
C GLY A 65 0.98 -18.44 -9.96
N GLU A 66 0.28 -17.70 -10.81
CA GLU A 66 0.63 -17.58 -12.23
C GLU A 66 1.88 -16.71 -12.38
N ALA A 67 2.96 -17.30 -12.91
CA ALA A 67 4.19 -16.56 -13.16
C ALA A 67 3.96 -15.51 -14.26
N SER A 68 4.36 -14.26 -13.99
CA SER A 68 4.36 -13.21 -15.02
C SER A 68 5.27 -13.65 -16.16
N THR A 69 4.72 -13.72 -17.38
CA THR A 69 5.52 -14.00 -18.57
C THR A 69 6.08 -12.72 -19.18
N GLY A 70 6.14 -11.61 -18.44
CA GLY A 70 6.62 -10.30 -18.92
C GLY A 70 8.14 -10.20 -19.16
N PRO A 71 8.64 -9.06 -19.72
CA PRO A 71 7.85 -7.93 -20.21
C PRO A 71 7.28 -8.23 -21.60
N HIS A 72 6.16 -7.62 -22.00
CA HIS A 72 5.56 -7.79 -23.34
C HIS A 72 5.81 -6.56 -24.23
N LEU A 73 6.02 -5.41 -23.61
CA LEU A 73 6.33 -4.16 -24.27
C LEU A 73 7.45 -3.47 -23.50
N ILE A 74 8.47 -3.01 -24.22
CA ILE A 74 9.53 -2.15 -23.67
C ILE A 74 9.32 -0.75 -24.25
N GLN A 75 9.37 0.28 -23.39
CA GLN A 75 9.22 1.67 -23.80
C GLN A 75 10.50 2.45 -23.53
N LEU A 76 10.96 3.18 -24.54
CA LEU A 76 12.15 4.02 -24.45
C LEU A 76 11.84 5.43 -24.96
N ALA A 77 11.97 6.42 -24.08
CA ALA A 77 11.62 7.81 -24.35
C ALA A 77 12.86 8.70 -24.48
N THR A 78 12.88 9.53 -25.51
CA THR A 78 13.74 10.71 -25.62
C THR A 78 12.93 11.97 -25.29
N GLU A 79 13.56 13.15 -25.34
CA GLU A 79 12.85 14.42 -25.12
C GLU A 79 11.70 14.63 -26.11
N SER A 80 11.86 14.17 -27.36
CA SER A 80 10.96 14.48 -28.46
C SER A 80 10.22 13.27 -29.03
N ARG A 81 10.61 12.03 -28.71
CA ARG A 81 10.02 10.81 -29.28
C ARG A 81 9.97 9.66 -28.28
N VAL A 82 9.02 8.74 -28.48
CA VAL A 82 8.97 7.49 -27.71
C VAL A 82 8.91 6.29 -28.63
N TYR A 83 9.77 5.31 -28.37
CA TYR A 83 9.87 4.07 -29.12
C TYR A 83 9.27 2.92 -28.31
N LEU A 84 8.35 2.19 -28.93
CA LEU A 84 7.65 1.06 -28.35
C LEU A 84 8.10 -0.24 -29.03
N PHE A 85 8.64 -1.17 -28.25
CA PHE A 85 9.17 -2.44 -28.74
C PHE A 85 8.36 -3.61 -28.19
N GLN A 86 7.63 -4.30 -29.07
CA GLN A 86 6.92 -5.52 -28.67
C GLN A 86 7.89 -6.69 -28.56
N VAL A 87 8.00 -7.25 -27.37
CA VAL A 87 9.02 -8.26 -27.04
C VAL A 87 8.90 -9.52 -27.89
N ASP A 88 7.69 -10.00 -28.15
CA ASP A 88 7.45 -11.18 -28.97
C ASP A 88 7.64 -10.95 -30.48
N ARG A 89 7.86 -9.70 -30.91
CA ARG A 89 8.06 -9.33 -32.33
C ARG A 89 9.28 -8.43 -32.51
N LEU A 90 10.26 -8.60 -31.63
CA LEU A 90 11.41 -7.73 -31.59
C LEU A 90 12.24 -7.91 -32.87
N VAL A 91 12.27 -6.87 -33.71
CA VAL A 91 12.91 -6.94 -35.04
C VAL A 91 14.44 -7.00 -34.93
N ASP A 92 15.00 -6.32 -33.94
CA ASP A 92 16.45 -6.28 -33.68
C ASP A 92 16.76 -6.52 -32.19
N PRO A 93 16.83 -7.79 -31.75
CA PRO A 93 17.18 -8.14 -30.38
C PRO A 93 18.59 -7.70 -29.97
N ALA A 94 19.55 -7.70 -30.91
CA ALA A 94 20.91 -7.29 -30.65
C ALA A 94 21.01 -5.77 -30.40
N GLY A 95 20.32 -4.97 -31.21
CA GLY A 95 20.22 -3.52 -31.00
C GLY A 95 19.56 -3.16 -29.68
N MET A 96 18.46 -3.84 -29.32
CA MET A 96 17.81 -3.64 -28.01
C MET A 96 18.76 -3.94 -26.84
N LYS A 97 19.48 -5.06 -26.92
CA LYS A 97 20.50 -5.41 -25.92
C LYS A 97 21.59 -4.34 -25.85
N ALA A 98 22.11 -3.88 -26.99
CA ALA A 98 23.11 -2.82 -27.05
C ALA A 98 22.65 -1.52 -26.38
N ILE A 99 21.38 -1.12 -26.56
CA ILE A 99 20.81 0.07 -25.91
C ILE A 99 20.71 -0.13 -24.39
N LEU A 100 20.12 -1.25 -23.96
CA LEU A 100 19.84 -1.48 -22.55
C LEU A 100 21.10 -1.76 -21.72
N GLU A 101 22.14 -2.37 -22.31
CA GLU A 101 23.42 -2.64 -21.62
C GLU A 101 24.44 -1.50 -21.74
N ALA A 102 24.15 -0.45 -22.53
CA ALA A 102 25.04 0.70 -22.66
C ALA A 102 25.13 1.49 -21.34
N LYS A 103 26.22 1.29 -20.58
CA LYS A 103 26.48 1.98 -19.29
C LYS A 103 26.46 3.52 -19.39
N ARG A 104 26.88 4.06 -20.54
CA ARG A 104 26.91 5.51 -20.79
C ARG A 104 25.53 6.16 -20.92
N ILE A 105 24.48 5.37 -21.13
CA ILE A 105 23.12 5.86 -21.30
C ILE A 105 22.34 5.55 -20.03
N LEU A 106 21.91 6.60 -19.34
CA LEU A 106 21.12 6.50 -18.12
C LEU A 106 19.64 6.20 -18.47
N LYS A 107 19.11 5.08 -18.00
CA LYS A 107 17.70 4.68 -18.12
C LYS A 107 16.98 5.10 -16.86
N VAL A 108 16.06 6.05 -16.97
CA VAL A 108 15.32 6.59 -15.82
C VAL A 108 13.89 6.08 -15.85
N GLY A 109 13.38 5.59 -14.72
CA GLY A 109 12.03 5.03 -14.61
C GLY A 109 11.50 5.04 -13.19
N PHE A 110 10.31 4.46 -12.97
CA PHE A 110 9.70 4.32 -11.65
C PHE A 110 9.42 2.85 -11.34
N GLY A 111 9.97 2.33 -10.23
CA GLY A 111 9.62 1.00 -9.73
C GLY A 111 10.18 -0.15 -10.57
N LEU A 112 11.40 0.01 -11.09
CA LEU A 112 12.00 -0.83 -12.13
C LEU A 112 12.48 -2.22 -11.67
N ASP A 113 12.35 -2.56 -10.39
CA ASP A 113 12.93 -3.80 -9.84
C ASP A 113 12.36 -5.07 -10.49
N SER A 114 11.04 -5.09 -10.73
CA SER A 114 10.40 -6.24 -11.38
C SER A 114 10.76 -6.29 -12.87
N ASP A 115 10.86 -5.13 -13.51
CA ASP A 115 11.16 -4.97 -14.94
C ASP A 115 12.54 -5.52 -15.28
N LEU A 116 13.54 -5.17 -14.47
CA LEU A 116 14.92 -5.64 -14.64
C LEU A 116 15.03 -7.16 -14.47
N ALA A 117 14.32 -7.73 -13.48
CA ALA A 117 14.28 -9.17 -13.27
C ALA A 117 13.64 -9.90 -14.46
N GLN A 118 12.61 -9.31 -15.07
CA GLN A 118 11.95 -9.88 -16.24
C GLN A 118 12.82 -9.75 -17.51
N LEU A 119 13.52 -8.62 -17.72
CA LEU A 119 14.47 -8.46 -18.82
C LEU A 119 15.60 -9.49 -18.77
N ARG A 120 16.16 -9.73 -17.58
CA ARG A 120 17.24 -10.71 -17.40
C ARG A 120 16.76 -12.13 -17.68
N SER A 121 15.63 -12.52 -17.08
CA SER A 121 15.12 -13.89 -17.19
C SER A 121 14.54 -14.22 -18.56
N ARG A 122 13.88 -13.27 -19.24
CA ARG A 122 13.23 -13.50 -20.54
C ARG A 122 14.12 -13.20 -21.74
N LEU A 123 14.93 -12.15 -21.68
CA LEU A 123 15.71 -11.67 -22.83
C LEU A 123 17.21 -11.80 -22.66
N GLY A 124 17.71 -12.23 -21.49
CA GLY A 124 19.15 -12.31 -21.23
C GLY A 124 19.85 -10.95 -21.36
N ILE A 125 19.13 -9.87 -21.06
CA ILE A 125 19.61 -8.49 -21.08
C ILE A 125 19.91 -8.07 -19.65
N GLU A 126 21.17 -7.68 -19.39
CA GLU A 126 21.59 -7.13 -18.10
C GLU A 126 21.63 -5.61 -18.18
N ALA A 127 20.47 -4.97 -18.07
CA ALA A 127 20.37 -3.52 -18.22
C ALA A 127 21.32 -2.76 -17.28
N GLN A 128 22.12 -1.87 -17.85
CA GLN A 128 23.13 -1.06 -17.15
C GLN A 128 22.76 0.42 -17.17
N GLY A 129 23.27 1.17 -16.19
CA GLY A 129 23.01 2.61 -16.09
C GLY A 129 21.52 2.87 -15.82
N VAL A 130 20.93 2.20 -14.83
CA VAL A 130 19.50 2.32 -14.51
C VAL A 130 19.31 3.15 -13.25
N LEU A 131 18.33 4.05 -13.27
CA LEU A 131 17.97 4.94 -12.17
C LEU A 131 16.47 4.83 -11.89
N ASP A 132 16.13 4.32 -10.70
CA ASP A 132 14.75 4.34 -10.22
C ASP A 132 14.48 5.66 -9.47
N LEU A 133 13.71 6.54 -10.12
CA LEU A 133 13.32 7.84 -9.57
C LEU A 133 12.50 7.72 -8.29
N SER A 134 11.79 6.61 -8.09
CA SER A 134 11.06 6.34 -6.85
C SER A 134 11.98 6.20 -5.65
N ARG A 135 13.26 5.87 -5.87
CA ARG A 135 14.30 5.78 -4.83
C ARG A 135 14.95 7.13 -4.60
N VAL A 136 15.31 7.84 -5.67
CA VAL A 136 16.07 9.09 -5.58
C VAL A 136 15.22 10.25 -5.08
N LEU A 137 13.97 10.35 -5.53
CA LEU A 137 13.10 11.51 -5.26
C LEU A 137 12.32 11.40 -3.94
N ARG A 138 12.66 10.42 -3.10
CA ARG A 138 11.94 10.09 -1.86
C ARG A 138 12.04 11.18 -0.77
N GLY A 139 12.98 12.13 -0.87
CA GLY A 139 13.12 13.25 0.08
C GLY A 139 13.34 12.82 1.54
N GLU A 140 13.17 13.76 2.49
CA GLU A 140 13.26 13.49 3.94
C GLU A 140 12.03 12.76 4.51
N GLN A 141 10.88 12.81 3.81
CA GLN A 141 9.63 12.12 4.16
C GLN A 141 9.61 10.70 3.54
N ARG A 142 10.39 9.79 4.13
CA ARG A 142 10.85 8.51 3.54
C ARG A 142 9.85 7.34 3.54
N HIS A 143 8.59 7.57 3.92
CA HIS A 143 7.58 6.50 4.09
C HIS A 143 6.72 6.22 2.84
N HIS A 144 6.77 7.07 1.80
CA HIS A 144 6.04 6.84 0.55
C HIS A 144 6.98 6.60 -0.63
N THR A 145 6.76 5.51 -1.38
CA THR A 145 7.37 5.34 -2.71
C THR A 145 6.79 6.41 -3.62
N LEU A 146 7.59 7.39 -4.03
CA LEU A 146 7.12 8.49 -4.87
C LEU A 146 6.89 7.96 -6.29
N GLY A 147 5.65 7.55 -6.58
CA GLY A 147 5.27 7.05 -7.90
C GLY A 147 5.07 8.17 -8.91
N ALA A 148 5.04 7.81 -10.20
CA ALA A 148 4.93 8.75 -11.32
C ALA A 148 3.80 9.78 -11.18
N LYS A 149 2.64 9.40 -10.62
CA LYS A 149 1.51 10.34 -10.40
C LYS A 149 1.87 11.45 -9.41
N THR A 150 2.47 11.07 -8.29
CA THR A 150 2.90 12.00 -7.24
C THR A 150 4.04 12.89 -7.75
N ALA A 151 4.97 12.32 -8.52
CA ALA A 151 6.04 13.08 -9.17
C ALA A 151 5.50 14.15 -10.13
N VAL A 152 4.53 13.80 -10.97
CA VAL A 152 3.94 14.74 -11.92
C VAL A 152 3.18 15.85 -11.22
N ALA A 153 2.46 15.54 -10.13
CA ALA A 153 1.82 16.56 -9.31
C ALA A 153 2.85 17.50 -8.67
N LYS A 154 3.93 16.96 -8.11
CA LYS A 154 4.99 17.73 -7.44
C LYS A 154 5.76 18.65 -8.40
N TYR A 155 6.24 18.11 -9.52
CA TYR A 155 7.15 18.83 -10.41
C TYR A 155 6.46 19.65 -11.51
N PHE A 156 5.23 19.32 -11.85
CA PHE A 156 4.51 20.00 -12.95
C PHE A 156 3.19 20.64 -12.51
N GLY A 157 2.73 20.43 -11.27
CA GLY A 157 1.40 20.89 -10.84
C GLY A 157 0.28 20.31 -11.72
N GLN A 158 0.47 19.09 -12.23
CA GLN A 158 -0.44 18.44 -13.18
C GLN A 158 -0.88 17.07 -12.66
N ARG A 159 -2.01 16.56 -13.17
CA ARG A 159 -2.48 15.21 -12.87
C ARG A 159 -2.17 14.23 -14.00
N LEU A 160 -1.38 13.21 -13.72
CA LEU A 160 -1.19 12.06 -14.62
C LEU A 160 -2.39 11.09 -14.53
N GLN A 161 -3.12 10.94 -15.62
CA GLN A 161 -4.27 10.04 -15.68
C GLN A 161 -3.87 8.63 -16.13
N LYS A 162 -3.73 7.70 -15.17
CA LYS A 162 -3.60 6.26 -15.46
C LYS A 162 -4.95 5.56 -15.38
N SER A 163 -5.49 5.10 -16.50
CA SER A 163 -6.76 4.37 -16.57
C SER A 163 -6.54 2.90 -16.18
N LYS A 164 -7.26 2.41 -15.15
CA LYS A 164 -7.22 0.99 -14.74
C LYS A 164 -7.49 0.04 -15.91
N ARG A 165 -8.37 0.42 -16.84
CA ARG A 165 -8.71 -0.38 -18.04
C ARG A 165 -7.55 -0.51 -19.03
N THR A 166 -6.66 0.47 -19.07
CA THR A 166 -5.48 0.47 -19.97
C THR A 166 -4.31 -0.23 -19.31
N THR A 167 -4.08 0.01 -18.01
CA THR A 167 -3.04 -0.67 -17.21
C THR A 167 -3.25 -2.17 -17.15
N THR A 168 -4.49 -2.67 -17.13
CA THR A 168 -4.78 -4.12 -17.15
C THR A 168 -5.09 -4.65 -18.56
N SER A 169 -4.59 -4.01 -19.61
CA SER A 169 -4.82 -4.46 -20.99
C SER A 169 -3.84 -5.57 -21.38
N ASN A 170 -4.20 -6.38 -22.38
CA ASN A 170 -3.29 -7.40 -22.89
C ASN A 170 -2.23 -6.76 -23.79
N TRP A 171 -1.07 -6.46 -23.22
CA TRP A 171 0.09 -5.85 -23.90
C TRP A 171 0.79 -6.77 -24.91
N GLY A 172 0.47 -8.07 -24.91
CA GLY A 172 0.95 -9.03 -25.91
C GLY A 172 0.19 -8.99 -27.25
N ASN A 173 -0.86 -8.15 -27.36
CA ASN A 173 -1.69 -8.11 -28.56
C ASN A 173 -0.88 -7.68 -29.81
N PRO A 174 -1.02 -8.39 -30.96
CA PRO A 174 -0.50 -7.98 -32.27
C PRO A 174 -0.69 -6.52 -32.66
N ARG A 175 -1.83 -5.94 -32.30
CA ARG A 175 -2.15 -4.55 -32.64
C ARG A 175 -2.44 -3.80 -31.36
N LEU A 176 -1.59 -2.82 -31.03
CA LEU A 176 -1.84 -1.87 -29.97
C LEU A 176 -2.75 -0.76 -30.49
N THR A 177 -3.72 -0.36 -29.67
CA THR A 177 -4.56 0.82 -29.97
C THR A 177 -3.79 2.11 -29.70
N GLU A 178 -4.15 3.23 -30.35
CA GLU A 178 -3.54 4.54 -30.07
C GLU A 178 -3.58 4.91 -28.58
N ARG A 179 -4.67 4.56 -27.89
CA ARG A 179 -4.80 4.78 -26.43
C ARG A 179 -3.79 3.98 -25.62
N GLN A 180 -3.47 2.75 -26.03
CA GLN A 180 -2.43 1.93 -25.38
C GLN A 180 -1.04 2.48 -25.69
N MET A 181 -0.80 2.87 -26.94
CA MET A 181 0.47 3.47 -27.37
C MET A 181 0.75 4.77 -26.60
N LEU A 182 -0.21 5.68 -26.53
CA LEU A 182 -0.08 6.93 -25.77
C LEU A 182 0.14 6.69 -24.27
N TYR A 183 -0.57 5.72 -23.69
CA TYR A 183 -0.38 5.39 -22.28
C TYR A 183 1.05 4.90 -22.01
N ALA A 184 1.49 3.89 -22.77
CA ALA A 184 2.83 3.30 -22.60
C ALA A 184 3.93 4.33 -22.90
N ALA A 185 3.71 5.18 -23.91
CA ALA A 185 4.66 6.22 -24.26
C ALA A 185 4.80 7.28 -23.15
N ASN A 186 3.68 7.68 -22.56
CA ASN A 186 3.66 8.65 -21.48
C ASN A 186 4.31 8.13 -20.19
N ASP A 187 4.20 6.83 -19.89
CA ASP A 187 4.80 6.28 -18.68
C ASP A 187 6.34 6.33 -18.71
N ALA A 188 6.96 6.05 -19.86
CA ALA A 188 8.40 6.26 -20.05
C ALA A 188 8.77 7.76 -20.15
N GLN A 189 7.99 8.57 -20.89
CA GLN A 189 8.30 10.00 -21.08
C GLN A 189 8.21 10.79 -19.77
N VAL A 190 7.24 10.47 -18.91
CA VAL A 190 7.08 11.11 -17.60
C VAL A 190 8.32 10.92 -16.75
N ALA A 191 8.92 9.72 -16.75
CA ALA A 191 10.15 9.47 -16.01
C ALA A 191 11.28 10.40 -16.47
N LEU A 192 11.49 10.52 -17.78
CA LEU A 192 12.50 11.43 -18.33
C LEU A 192 12.24 12.89 -17.97
N ARG A 193 11.01 13.36 -18.13
CA ARG A 193 10.65 14.75 -17.81
C ARG A 193 10.81 15.05 -16.33
N VAL A 194 10.39 14.14 -15.45
CA VAL A 194 10.59 14.28 -14.00
C VAL A 194 12.07 14.32 -13.66
N TYR A 195 12.90 13.47 -14.27
CA TYR A 195 14.35 13.48 -14.06
C TYR A 195 14.95 14.88 -14.35
N HIS A 196 14.62 15.47 -15.51
CA HIS A 196 15.10 16.80 -15.86
C HIS A 196 14.57 17.88 -14.90
N ALA A 197 13.28 17.84 -14.56
CA ALA A 197 12.67 18.80 -13.64
C ALA A 197 13.30 18.71 -12.24
N ALA A 198 13.53 17.50 -11.73
CA ALA A 198 14.17 17.29 -10.43
C ALA A 198 15.61 17.78 -10.41
N ARG A 199 16.38 17.50 -11.46
CA ARG A 199 17.77 17.96 -11.59
C ARG A 199 17.89 19.48 -11.66
N LEU A 200 16.92 20.15 -12.28
CA LEU A 200 16.86 21.62 -12.33
C LEU A 200 16.40 22.23 -11.01
N SER A 201 15.44 21.60 -10.33
CA SER A 201 14.84 22.11 -9.10
C SER A 201 15.77 21.98 -7.89
N ASP A 202 16.61 20.93 -7.87
CA ASP A 202 17.54 20.67 -6.77
C ASP A 202 18.90 20.19 -7.29
N PRO A 203 19.88 21.10 -7.46
CA PRO A 203 21.22 20.76 -7.91
C PRO A 203 21.96 19.79 -6.97
N SER A 204 21.57 19.69 -5.69
CA SER A 204 22.19 18.77 -4.72
C SER A 204 21.91 17.30 -5.04
N LEU A 205 20.82 17.02 -5.77
CA LEU A 205 20.52 15.68 -6.29
C LEU A 205 21.45 15.26 -7.44
N GLY A 206 22.35 16.13 -7.90
CA GLY A 206 23.20 15.91 -9.07
C GLY A 206 24.12 14.67 -8.99
N GLU A 207 24.57 14.26 -7.81
CA GLU A 207 25.33 13.00 -7.65
C GLU A 207 24.40 11.77 -7.63
N ALA A 208 23.28 11.83 -6.91
CA ALA A 208 22.30 10.75 -6.86
C ALA A 208 21.65 10.48 -8.24
N LEU A 209 21.48 11.53 -9.05
CA LEU A 209 20.90 11.47 -10.40
C LEU A 209 21.92 11.15 -11.51
N ARG A 210 23.21 10.99 -11.18
CA ARG A 210 24.27 10.58 -12.16
C ARG A 210 24.34 9.08 -12.39
N GLY A 211 23.58 8.27 -11.64
CA GLY A 211 23.57 6.81 -11.76
C GLY A 211 24.77 6.11 -11.09
N ASP A 212 25.75 6.86 -10.59
CA ASP A 212 26.83 6.36 -9.71
C ASP A 212 26.39 6.28 -8.23
N GLY A 213 25.29 6.95 -7.88
CA GLY A 213 24.65 6.89 -6.57
C GLY A 213 23.82 5.62 -6.38
N ALA A 214 24.42 4.65 -5.70
CA ALA A 214 23.78 3.53 -5.02
C ALA A 214 23.04 2.49 -5.89
N ARG A 215 23.80 1.52 -6.43
CA ARG A 215 23.39 0.13 -6.12
C ARG A 215 23.41 0.04 -4.59
N PRO A 216 22.32 -0.37 -3.90
CA PRO A 216 22.44 -0.73 -2.50
C PRO A 216 23.65 -1.67 -2.42
N ARG A 217 24.62 -1.41 -1.53
CA ARG A 217 25.60 -2.44 -1.19
C ARG A 217 24.75 -3.66 -0.83
N GLU A 218 24.75 -4.69 -1.68
CA GLU A 218 24.09 -5.95 -1.36
C GLU A 218 24.63 -6.37 0.00
N MET A 219 23.73 -6.43 0.98
CA MET A 219 24.10 -6.79 2.32
C MET A 219 24.63 -8.21 2.26
N SER A 220 25.85 -8.43 2.74
CA SER A 220 26.42 -9.78 2.73
C SER A 220 25.51 -10.72 3.56
N ASP A 221 25.52 -12.01 3.23
CA ASP A 221 24.76 -13.02 3.97
C ASP A 221 25.07 -12.97 5.49
N ALA A 222 26.31 -12.65 5.84
CA ALA A 222 26.74 -12.50 7.23
C ALA A 222 26.07 -11.30 7.93
N GLU A 223 26.02 -10.15 7.27
CA GLU A 223 25.38 -8.94 7.79
C GLU A 223 23.86 -9.11 7.90
N SER A 224 23.23 -9.75 6.91
CA SER A 224 21.79 -10.08 6.93
C SER A 224 21.44 -10.99 8.10
N ARG A 225 22.23 -12.05 8.31
CA ARG A 225 22.06 -12.98 9.45
C ARG A 225 22.20 -12.28 10.79
N GLN A 226 23.17 -11.37 10.92
CA GLN A 226 23.38 -10.60 12.15
C GLN A 226 22.18 -9.68 12.44
N LEU A 227 21.65 -9.02 11.41
CA LEU A 227 20.48 -8.14 11.54
C LEU A 227 19.22 -8.92 11.93
N ILE A 228 18.98 -10.07 11.29
CA ILE A 228 17.86 -10.95 11.62
C ILE A 228 17.95 -11.44 13.07
N ALA A 229 19.13 -11.91 13.50
CA ALA A 229 19.36 -12.37 14.86
C ALA A 229 19.08 -11.25 15.88
N ARG A 230 19.52 -10.02 15.58
CA ARG A 230 19.32 -8.85 16.44
C ARG A 230 17.83 -8.49 16.63
N HIS A 231 17.01 -8.60 15.59
CA HIS A 231 15.59 -8.21 15.63
C HIS A 231 14.62 -9.36 15.92
N THR A 232 15.10 -10.61 16.00
CA THR A 232 14.29 -11.77 16.38
C THR A 232 13.53 -11.60 17.71
N PRO A 233 14.08 -11.01 18.79
CA PRO A 233 13.34 -10.77 20.03
C PRO A 233 12.12 -9.85 19.85
N MET A 234 12.21 -8.84 18.99
CA MET A 234 11.10 -7.93 18.66
C MET A 234 9.96 -8.70 17.98
N VAL A 235 10.29 -9.62 17.06
CA VAL A 235 9.30 -10.49 16.41
C VAL A 235 8.52 -11.29 17.47
N ARG A 236 9.22 -11.90 18.44
CA ARG A 236 8.55 -12.63 19.53
C ARG A 236 7.64 -11.73 20.36
N GLN A 237 8.08 -10.51 20.67
CA GLN A 237 7.30 -9.55 21.44
C GLN A 237 6.01 -9.15 20.70
N ILE A 238 6.09 -8.91 19.38
CA ILE A 238 4.92 -8.59 18.55
C ILE A 238 3.97 -9.79 18.50
N ALA A 239 4.49 -11.00 18.27
CA ALA A 239 3.69 -12.23 18.22
C ALA A 239 2.95 -12.49 19.55
N GLN A 240 3.65 -12.37 20.68
CA GLN A 240 3.05 -12.52 22.02
C GLN A 240 1.98 -11.46 22.29
N GLY A 241 2.18 -10.23 21.82
CA GLY A 241 1.17 -9.17 21.90
C GLY A 241 -0.10 -9.51 21.12
N LEU A 242 0.05 -10.05 19.90
CA LEU A 242 -1.07 -10.48 19.06
C LEU A 242 -1.78 -11.70 19.64
N ALA A 243 -1.02 -12.69 20.14
CA ALA A 243 -1.55 -13.95 20.69
C ALA A 243 -2.53 -13.73 21.87
N LYS A 244 -2.37 -12.65 22.65
CA LYS A 244 -3.30 -12.30 23.75
C LYS A 244 -4.74 -12.04 23.30
N GLY A 245 -4.96 -11.72 22.02
CA GLY A 245 -6.28 -11.46 21.45
C GLY A 245 -6.74 -12.49 20.43
N LEU A 246 -6.06 -13.62 20.34
CA LEU A 246 -6.39 -14.69 19.40
C LEU A 246 -6.92 -15.93 20.14
N PRO A 247 -7.77 -16.75 19.48
CA PRO A 247 -8.25 -17.99 20.07
C PRO A 247 -7.10 -18.94 20.39
N SER A 248 -7.31 -19.83 21.37
CA SER A 248 -6.34 -20.87 21.77
C SER A 248 -5.97 -21.86 20.65
N SER A 249 -6.73 -21.87 19.55
CA SER A 249 -6.43 -22.62 18.33
C SER A 249 -5.24 -22.07 17.55
N VAL A 250 -4.84 -20.81 17.77
CA VAL A 250 -3.70 -20.20 17.10
C VAL A 250 -2.45 -20.39 17.94
N ALA A 251 -1.47 -21.13 17.41
CA ALA A 251 -0.19 -21.28 18.07
C ALA A 251 0.64 -19.99 17.96
N THR A 252 1.27 -19.57 19.06
CA THR A 252 2.14 -18.39 19.05
C THR A 252 3.39 -18.65 18.19
N GLU A 253 3.81 -19.90 18.11
CA GLU A 253 4.91 -20.37 17.29
C GLU A 253 4.69 -20.11 15.80
N ASP A 254 3.46 -20.29 15.31
CA ASP A 254 3.10 -20.03 13.91
C ASP A 254 3.19 -18.53 13.59
N LEU A 255 2.71 -17.67 14.50
CA LEU A 255 2.86 -16.22 14.39
C LEU A 255 4.33 -15.81 14.35
N ILE A 256 5.17 -16.42 15.19
CA ILE A 256 6.60 -16.14 15.19
C ILE A 256 7.21 -16.53 13.84
N GLN A 257 6.82 -17.66 13.24
CA GLN A 257 7.30 -18.08 11.92
C GLN A 257 6.90 -17.08 10.82
N ASP A 258 5.64 -16.68 10.75
CA ASP A 258 5.16 -15.69 9.78
C ASP A 258 5.87 -14.33 9.95
N GLY A 259 6.04 -13.91 11.21
CA GLY A 259 6.79 -12.71 11.56
C GLY A 259 8.25 -12.75 11.14
N LEU A 260 8.92 -13.90 11.31
CA LEU A 260 10.31 -14.09 10.89
C LEU A 260 10.46 -14.03 9.37
N LEU A 261 9.51 -14.59 8.61
CA LEU A 261 9.49 -14.45 7.15
C LEU A 261 9.32 -12.99 6.72
N GLY A 262 8.44 -12.24 7.40
CA GLY A 262 8.29 -10.80 7.20
C GLY A 262 9.55 -10.00 7.52
N LEU A 263 10.25 -10.34 8.61
CA LEU A 263 11.55 -9.75 8.96
C LEU A 263 12.60 -10.03 7.89
N MET A 264 12.70 -11.28 7.40
CA MET A 264 13.66 -11.65 6.36
C MET A 264 13.43 -10.85 5.07
N ASP A 265 12.18 -10.77 4.60
CA ASP A 265 11.82 -9.96 3.43
C ASP A 265 12.12 -8.46 3.65
N ALA A 266 11.86 -7.95 4.85
CA ALA A 266 12.14 -6.56 5.20
C ALA A 266 13.65 -6.25 5.20
N VAL A 267 14.47 -7.16 5.73
CA VAL A 267 15.94 -7.06 5.80
C VAL A 267 16.55 -7.15 4.41
N ILE A 268 16.05 -8.03 3.53
CA ILE A 268 16.51 -8.15 2.14
C ILE A 268 16.21 -6.86 1.36
N ARG A 269 15.07 -6.22 1.63
CA ARG A 269 14.63 -5.01 0.92
C ARG A 269 15.16 -3.70 1.50
N SER A 270 15.80 -3.71 2.66
CA SER A 270 16.23 -2.48 3.31
C SER A 270 17.57 -1.97 2.77
N SER A 271 17.60 -0.70 2.34
CA SER A 271 18.84 0.02 2.03
C SER A 271 19.42 0.67 3.30
N ARG A 272 20.74 0.59 3.47
CA ARG A 272 21.51 0.93 4.70
C ARG A 272 21.49 2.40 5.16
N GLU A 273 20.64 3.27 4.63
CA GLU A 273 20.63 4.72 4.91
C GLU A 273 19.46 5.17 5.79
N VAL A 274 19.19 4.41 6.86
CA VAL A 274 18.08 4.68 7.79
C VAL A 274 18.63 4.72 9.22
N THR A 275 18.16 5.66 10.04
CA THR A 275 18.50 5.65 11.47
C THR A 275 17.95 4.38 12.11
N GLU A 276 18.69 3.78 13.05
CA GLU A 276 18.32 2.53 13.71
C GLU A 276 16.86 2.50 14.21
N ARG A 277 16.36 3.61 14.78
CA ARG A 277 14.95 3.75 15.19
C ARG A 277 13.92 3.68 14.06
N GLN A 278 14.22 4.25 12.89
CA GLN A 278 13.32 4.22 11.74
C GLN A 278 13.31 2.82 11.11
N PHE A 279 14.47 2.15 11.13
CA PHE A 279 14.61 0.79 10.65
C PHE A 279 13.82 -0.21 11.51
N GLU A 280 13.90 -0.07 12.83
CA GLU A 280 13.10 -0.87 13.78
C GLU A 280 11.59 -0.71 13.55
N LYS A 281 11.12 0.52 13.28
CA LYS A 281 9.70 0.78 12.97
C LYS A 281 9.25 0.09 11.68
N TYR A 282 10.04 0.24 10.62
CA TYR A 282 9.77 -0.40 9.33
C TYR A 282 9.68 -1.93 9.47
N ILE A 283 10.65 -2.53 10.17
CA ILE A 283 10.63 -3.97 10.48
C ILE A 283 9.37 -4.33 11.25
N ALA A 284 9.04 -3.60 12.33
CA ALA A 284 7.89 -3.91 13.16
C ALA A 284 6.57 -3.93 12.35
N GLN A 285 6.41 -2.99 11.41
CA GLN A 285 5.25 -2.94 10.51
C GLN A 285 5.22 -4.16 9.57
N ARG A 286 6.33 -4.49 8.91
CA ARG A 286 6.42 -5.63 7.98
C ARG A 286 6.20 -6.97 8.68
N VAL A 287 6.79 -7.13 9.86
CA VAL A 287 6.63 -8.29 10.73
C VAL A 287 5.17 -8.47 11.14
N ARG A 288 4.52 -7.41 11.63
CA ARG A 288 3.10 -7.45 12.01
C ARG A 288 2.22 -7.78 10.81
N GLY A 289 2.46 -7.17 9.65
CA GLY A 289 1.72 -7.44 8.42
C GLY A 289 1.82 -8.91 7.99
N ALA A 290 3.02 -9.48 8.02
CA ALA A 290 3.25 -10.88 7.68
C ALA A 290 2.49 -11.85 8.61
N MET A 291 2.49 -11.57 9.92
CA MET A 291 1.70 -12.35 10.89
C MET A 291 0.19 -12.31 10.60
N LEU A 292 -0.32 -11.12 10.26
CA LEU A 292 -1.74 -10.96 9.92
C LEU A 292 -2.09 -11.65 8.60
N ASP A 293 -1.20 -11.63 7.63
CA ASP A 293 -1.39 -12.31 6.35
C ASP A 293 -1.32 -13.83 6.50
N GLY A 294 -0.45 -14.35 7.37
CA GLY A 294 -0.42 -15.76 7.76
C GLY A 294 -1.71 -16.22 8.43
N LEU A 295 -2.20 -15.45 9.42
CA LEU A 295 -3.52 -15.67 10.02
C LEU A 295 -4.63 -15.69 8.97
N ARG A 296 -4.63 -14.76 8.02
CA ARG A 296 -5.60 -14.70 6.92
C ARG A 296 -5.51 -15.90 5.97
N ALA A 297 -4.33 -16.49 5.80
CA ALA A 297 -4.09 -17.62 4.90
C ALA A 297 -4.54 -18.96 5.52
N THR A 298 -4.31 -19.13 6.83
CA THR A 298 -4.72 -20.31 7.60
C THR A 298 -6.23 -20.28 7.91
N ASP A 299 -6.83 -19.09 8.03
CA ASP A 299 -8.26 -18.90 8.28
C ASP A 299 -9.15 -19.07 7.03
N GLY A 300 -9.40 -20.32 6.63
CA GLY A 300 -10.39 -20.68 5.60
C GLY A 300 -11.85 -20.30 5.93
N GLY A 301 -12.16 -19.97 7.20
CA GLY A 301 -13.53 -19.68 7.68
C GLY A 301 -13.97 -18.21 7.60
N THR A 302 -13.07 -17.27 7.34
CA THR A 302 -13.31 -15.83 7.61
C THR A 302 -14.13 -15.08 6.57
N ARG A 303 -14.25 -15.54 5.33
CA ARG A 303 -15.06 -14.81 4.32
C ARG A 303 -16.55 -14.80 4.67
N ARG A 304 -17.07 -15.94 5.15
CA ARG A 304 -18.45 -16.07 5.62
C ARG A 304 -18.63 -15.26 6.89
N VAL A 305 -17.83 -15.51 7.93
CA VAL A 305 -17.95 -14.80 9.22
C VAL A 305 -17.84 -13.28 9.05
N ARG A 306 -16.89 -12.76 8.25
CA ARG A 306 -16.79 -11.31 7.97
C ARG A 306 -18.00 -10.76 7.22
N ARG A 307 -18.54 -11.51 6.26
CA ARG A 307 -19.77 -11.10 5.55
C ARG A 307 -20.95 -11.05 6.52
N GLU A 308 -21.09 -12.04 7.38
CA GLU A 308 -22.15 -12.09 8.37
C GLU A 308 -21.97 -10.99 9.44
N MET A 309 -20.76 -10.75 9.95
CA MET A 309 -20.50 -9.66 10.89
C MET A 309 -20.78 -8.26 10.31
N ARG A 310 -20.54 -8.04 9.01
CA ARG A 310 -20.98 -6.81 8.33
C ARG A 310 -22.51 -6.68 8.30
N ARG A 311 -23.23 -7.80 8.11
CA ARG A 311 -24.71 -7.79 8.22
C ARG A 311 -25.14 -7.45 9.64
N VAL A 312 -24.46 -7.97 10.66
CA VAL A 312 -24.69 -7.63 12.07
C VAL A 312 -24.51 -6.13 12.32
N GLU A 313 -23.41 -5.53 11.84
CA GLU A 313 -23.15 -4.09 11.96
C GLU A 313 -24.28 -3.25 11.32
N VAL A 314 -24.70 -3.61 10.11
CA VAL A 314 -25.80 -2.93 9.40
C VAL A 314 -27.11 -3.05 10.19
N ALA A 315 -27.41 -4.24 10.71
CA ALA A 315 -28.61 -4.47 11.51
C ALA A 315 -28.60 -3.65 12.81
N ILE A 316 -27.46 -3.64 13.52
CA ILE A 316 -27.27 -2.83 14.75
C ILE A 316 -27.49 -1.34 14.45
N HIS A 317 -26.92 -0.83 13.35
CA HIS A 317 -27.09 0.57 12.96
C HIS A 317 -28.55 0.91 12.66
N GLN A 318 -29.22 0.13 11.82
CA GLN A 318 -30.61 0.36 11.43
C GLN A 318 -31.57 0.25 12.62
N LEU A 319 -31.39 -0.76 13.47
CA LEU A 319 -32.18 -0.93 14.69
C LEU A 319 -31.91 0.18 15.70
N GLY A 320 -30.65 0.56 15.90
CA GLY A 320 -30.28 1.64 16.80
C GLY A 320 -30.95 2.96 16.43
N HIS A 321 -30.93 3.30 15.13
CA HIS A 321 -31.61 4.50 14.62
C HIS A 321 -33.14 4.44 14.83
N ARG A 322 -33.75 3.28 14.57
CA ARG A 322 -35.21 3.09 14.69
C ARG A 322 -35.70 3.03 16.14
N LEU A 323 -34.93 2.44 17.05
CA LEU A 323 -35.32 2.23 18.45
C LEU A 323 -34.90 3.39 19.36
N GLY A 324 -33.97 4.25 18.91
CA GLY A 324 -33.40 5.32 19.74
C GLY A 324 -32.57 4.80 20.92
N ARG A 325 -32.22 3.51 20.93
CA ARG A 325 -31.42 2.83 21.96
C ARG A 325 -30.61 1.69 21.34
N ALA A 326 -29.63 1.20 22.08
CA ALA A 326 -28.89 -0.01 21.71
C ALA A 326 -29.84 -1.22 21.54
N PRO A 327 -29.85 -1.90 20.37
CA PRO A 327 -30.67 -3.09 20.17
C PRO A 327 -30.16 -4.28 20.98
N ARG A 328 -31.07 -5.13 21.47
CA ARG A 328 -30.78 -6.38 22.19
C ARG A 328 -30.38 -7.49 21.21
N GLU A 329 -29.65 -8.51 21.67
CA GLU A 329 -29.22 -9.64 20.82
C GLU A 329 -30.40 -10.29 20.08
N GLY A 330 -31.55 -10.48 20.75
CA GLY A 330 -32.77 -11.01 20.12
C GLY A 330 -33.30 -10.14 18.99
N GLU A 331 -33.33 -8.81 19.18
CA GLU A 331 -33.80 -7.87 18.14
C GLU A 331 -32.88 -7.87 16.92
N VAL A 332 -31.56 -8.04 17.13
CA VAL A 332 -30.57 -8.16 16.05
C VAL A 332 -30.73 -9.49 15.32
N ALA A 333 -30.90 -10.59 16.05
CA ALA A 333 -31.11 -11.91 15.47
C ALA A 333 -32.39 -11.96 14.61
N ASP A 334 -33.49 -11.40 15.12
CA ASP A 334 -34.76 -11.29 14.41
C ASP A 334 -34.63 -10.46 13.12
N ALA A 335 -33.91 -9.33 13.18
CA ALA A 335 -33.66 -8.49 12.00
C ALA A 335 -32.79 -9.18 10.94
N LEU A 336 -31.93 -10.12 11.35
CA LEU A 336 -31.10 -10.92 10.45
C LEU A 336 -31.83 -12.17 9.92
N GLY A 337 -33.02 -12.47 10.44
CA GLY A 337 -33.80 -13.65 10.10
C GLY A 337 -33.15 -14.95 10.60
N MET A 338 -32.45 -14.91 11.74
CA MET A 338 -31.76 -16.08 12.29
C MET A 338 -32.14 -16.34 13.75
N PRO A 339 -32.18 -17.62 14.21
CA PRO A 339 -32.43 -17.93 15.61
C PRO A 339 -31.36 -17.32 16.53
N ILE A 340 -31.75 -16.91 17.74
CA ILE A 340 -30.83 -16.34 18.73
C ILE A 340 -29.62 -17.24 19.03
N ALA A 341 -29.80 -18.56 19.06
CA ALA A 341 -28.72 -19.51 19.26
C ALA A 341 -27.72 -19.52 18.10
N GLU A 342 -28.17 -19.29 16.87
CA GLU A 342 -27.29 -19.18 15.70
C GLU A 342 -26.53 -17.85 15.71
N TYR A 343 -27.20 -16.76 16.09
CA TYR A 343 -26.56 -15.47 16.29
C TYR A 343 -25.45 -15.53 17.35
N GLN A 344 -25.71 -16.16 18.49
CA GLN A 344 -24.72 -16.33 19.56
C GLN A 344 -23.54 -17.20 19.13
N ARG A 345 -23.77 -18.25 18.33
CA ARG A 345 -22.68 -19.02 17.70
C ARG A 345 -21.86 -18.16 16.74
N LEU A 346 -22.50 -17.37 15.88
CA LEU A 346 -21.82 -16.46 14.97
C LEU A 346 -20.92 -15.47 15.73
N LEU A 347 -21.42 -14.88 16.83
CA LEU A 347 -20.61 -14.00 17.68
C LEU A 347 -19.41 -14.73 18.29
N GLN A 348 -19.60 -15.98 18.73
CA GLN A 348 -18.52 -16.79 19.28
C GLN A 348 -17.48 -17.19 18.22
N GLU A 349 -17.92 -17.54 17.01
CA GLU A 349 -17.06 -17.82 15.84
C GLU A 349 -16.34 -16.56 15.34
N SER A 350 -16.86 -15.37 15.62
CA SER A 350 -16.25 -14.10 15.27
C SER A 350 -15.09 -13.67 16.17
N HIS A 351 -14.65 -14.53 17.10
CA HIS A 351 -13.48 -14.28 17.92
C HIS A 351 -12.24 -14.04 17.03
N GLY A 352 -11.59 -12.88 17.18
CA GLY A 352 -10.51 -12.42 16.28
C GLY A 352 -10.94 -11.48 15.15
N TYR A 353 -12.25 -11.28 14.91
CA TYR A 353 -12.78 -10.25 14.00
C TYR A 353 -12.29 -8.83 14.39
N SER A 354 -12.08 -8.61 15.70
CA SER A 354 -11.58 -7.35 16.25
C SER A 354 -10.16 -7.01 15.84
N LEU A 355 -9.29 -7.99 15.58
CA LEU A 355 -7.86 -7.75 15.33
C LEU A 355 -7.57 -7.45 13.86
N ILE A 356 -8.36 -8.02 12.93
CA ILE A 356 -8.06 -7.93 11.49
C ILE A 356 -8.66 -6.66 10.84
N SER A 357 -9.58 -5.95 11.51
CA SER A 357 -10.25 -4.78 10.89
C SER A 357 -9.90 -3.41 11.49
N LEU A 358 -9.16 -3.34 12.60
CA LEU A 358 -8.56 -2.06 13.00
C LEU A 358 -7.41 -1.66 12.05
N ASP A 359 -6.70 -2.66 11.50
CA ASP A 359 -5.74 -2.45 10.41
C ASP A 359 -6.43 -2.25 9.04
N ASP A 360 -7.64 -2.78 8.81
CA ASP A 360 -8.45 -2.46 7.62
C ASP A 360 -9.03 -1.01 7.66
N LEU A 361 -8.93 -0.29 8.79
CA LEU A 361 -9.21 1.16 8.83
C LEU A 361 -8.13 1.96 8.09
N GLY A 362 -6.95 1.35 7.88
CA GLY A 362 -5.99 1.79 6.88
C GLY A 362 -6.43 1.29 5.52
N GLY A 363 -7.37 2.01 4.89
CA GLY A 363 -7.69 1.80 3.49
C GLY A 363 -6.41 1.81 2.65
N ASP A 364 -6.44 1.07 1.54
CA ASP A 364 -5.40 0.87 0.53
C ASP A 364 -4.87 2.23 -0.02
N ALA A 365 -4.08 2.93 0.80
CA ALA A 365 -3.31 4.16 0.59
C ALA A 365 -2.75 4.75 1.91
N ASP A 366 -3.37 4.54 3.08
CA ASP A 366 -3.02 5.23 4.34
C ASP A 366 -3.09 4.28 5.55
N SER A 367 -2.15 3.33 5.63
CA SER A 367 -1.85 2.59 6.88
C SER A 367 -1.29 3.50 7.99
N ASP A 368 -1.13 4.80 7.73
CA ASP A 368 -0.53 5.79 8.63
C ASP A 368 -1.48 6.31 9.72
N TYR A 369 -2.77 5.95 9.70
CA TYR A 369 -3.77 6.61 10.56
C TYR A 369 -3.50 6.44 12.07
N LEU A 370 -3.01 5.27 12.50
CA LEU A 370 -2.64 5.02 13.90
C LEU A 370 -1.21 5.47 14.27
N GLU A 371 -0.33 5.70 13.28
CA GLU A 371 1.09 6.02 13.47
C GLU A 371 1.39 7.53 13.33
N GLN A 372 0.71 8.23 12.42
CA GLN A 372 0.67 9.69 12.33
C GLN A 372 0.04 10.29 13.59
N CYS A 373 -0.88 9.54 14.20
CA CYS A 373 -1.26 9.75 15.58
C CYS A 373 0.00 9.75 16.48
N ALA A 374 0.73 8.65 16.64
CA ALA A 374 1.81 8.59 17.62
C ALA A 374 2.97 9.59 17.40
N SER A 375 3.19 10.11 16.18
CA SER A 375 4.43 10.80 15.80
C SER A 375 4.35 12.32 15.60
N SER A 376 3.20 12.86 15.16
CA SER A 376 3.10 14.29 14.81
C SER A 376 2.27 15.06 15.82
N GLN A 377 2.91 15.66 16.83
CA GLN A 377 2.25 16.63 17.72
C GLN A 377 2.10 18.04 17.10
N GLN A 378 2.69 18.26 15.92
CA GLN A 378 2.81 19.60 15.32
C GLN A 378 1.83 19.87 14.18
N ASP A 379 1.17 18.84 13.61
CA ASP A 379 0.13 19.05 12.60
C ASP A 379 -1.22 19.35 13.30
N PRO A 380 -1.76 20.57 13.19
CA PRO A 380 -3.00 20.96 13.87
C PRO A 380 -4.21 20.12 13.45
N LEU A 381 -4.25 19.64 12.21
CA LEU A 381 -5.36 18.83 11.71
C LEU A 381 -5.33 17.43 12.32
N VAL A 382 -4.14 16.81 12.43
CA VAL A 382 -3.95 15.51 13.09
C VAL A 382 -4.31 15.61 14.57
N VAL A 383 -3.95 16.70 15.24
CA VAL A 383 -4.34 16.93 16.64
C VAL A 383 -5.86 17.04 16.78
N LEU A 384 -6.53 17.76 15.87
CA LEU A 384 -7.98 17.94 15.90
C LEU A 384 -8.75 16.64 15.55
N GLN A 385 -8.28 15.88 14.56
CA GLN A 385 -8.83 14.57 14.20
C GLN A 385 -8.67 13.57 15.35
N ARG A 386 -7.55 13.60 16.08
CA ARG A 386 -7.35 12.75 17.26
C ARG A 386 -8.25 13.13 18.42
N ALA A 387 -8.43 14.42 18.65
CA ALA A 387 -9.38 14.89 19.66
C ALA A 387 -10.80 14.44 19.29
N ALA A 388 -11.20 14.58 18.03
CA ALA A 388 -12.49 14.14 17.52
C ALA A 388 -12.67 12.61 17.60
N PHE A 389 -11.67 11.83 17.21
CA PHE A 389 -11.71 10.37 17.29
C PHE A 389 -11.75 9.87 18.73
N ARG A 390 -10.93 10.45 19.64
CA ARG A 390 -10.98 10.11 21.07
C ARG A 390 -12.31 10.50 21.70
N ALA A 391 -12.87 11.65 21.34
CA ALA A 391 -14.18 12.07 21.82
C ALA A 391 -15.28 11.12 21.31
N ALA A 392 -15.25 10.74 20.03
CA ALA A 392 -16.20 9.81 19.44
C ALA A 392 -16.09 8.41 20.07
N LEU A 393 -14.87 7.89 20.25
CA LEU A 393 -14.63 6.61 20.89
C LEU A 393 -15.03 6.63 22.37
N GLY A 394 -14.72 7.72 23.09
CA GLY A 394 -15.14 7.91 24.48
C GLY A 394 -16.65 7.95 24.64
N GLY A 395 -17.35 8.69 23.77
CA GLY A 395 -18.81 8.71 23.72
C GLY A 395 -19.40 7.34 23.38
N ALA A 396 -18.81 6.63 22.41
CA ALA A 396 -19.22 5.28 22.03
C ALA A 396 -19.04 4.26 23.17
N LEU A 397 -17.91 4.31 23.88
CA LEU A 397 -17.64 3.46 25.05
C LEU A 397 -18.63 3.73 26.19
N GLY A 398 -19.00 4.99 26.41
CA GLY A 398 -20.00 5.37 27.42
C GLY A 398 -21.44 5.01 27.05
N ALA A 399 -21.73 4.80 25.76
CA ALA A 399 -23.05 4.39 25.27
C ALA A 399 -23.22 2.86 25.19
N LEU A 400 -22.18 2.09 25.51
CA LEU A 400 -22.28 0.63 25.58
C LEU A 400 -23.14 0.20 26.79
N PRO A 401 -23.87 -0.92 26.69
CA PRO A 401 -24.48 -1.56 27.85
C PRO A 401 -23.44 -1.90 28.93
N ASP A 402 -23.82 -1.81 30.21
CA ASP A 402 -22.93 -2.00 31.36
C ASP A 402 -22.08 -3.28 31.28
N GLN A 403 -22.66 -4.40 30.84
CA GLN A 403 -21.94 -5.67 30.68
C GLN A 403 -20.88 -5.62 29.57
N GLU A 404 -21.19 -4.98 28.45
CA GLU A 404 -20.25 -4.81 27.32
C GLU A 404 -19.10 -3.88 27.73
N GLN A 405 -19.42 -2.76 28.40
CA GLN A 405 -18.42 -1.82 28.93
C GLN A 405 -17.50 -2.48 29.95
N ALA A 406 -18.06 -3.29 30.87
CA ALA A 406 -17.32 -4.02 31.90
C ALA A 406 -16.30 -5.01 31.31
N VAL A 407 -16.67 -5.73 30.25
CA VAL A 407 -15.76 -6.67 29.55
C VAL A 407 -14.66 -5.92 28.81
N VAL A 408 -15.01 -4.88 28.05
CA VAL A 408 -14.04 -4.06 27.30
C VAL A 408 -13.04 -3.37 28.22
N ALA A 409 -13.49 -2.80 29.34
CA ALA A 409 -12.63 -2.13 30.31
C ALA A 409 -11.61 -3.08 30.96
N ARG A 410 -12.02 -4.29 31.34
CA ARG A 410 -11.10 -5.29 31.92
C ARG A 410 -10.13 -5.85 30.90
N TYR A 411 -10.62 -6.09 29.69
CA TYR A 411 -9.80 -6.65 28.62
C TYR A 411 -8.71 -5.67 28.16
N TYR A 412 -9.07 -4.41 27.84
CA TYR A 412 -8.12 -3.42 27.31
C TYR A 412 -7.50 -2.51 28.37
N GLY A 413 -8.22 -2.21 29.45
CA GLY A 413 -7.75 -1.33 30.53
C GLY A 413 -6.92 -2.07 31.58
N GLU A 414 -7.36 -3.26 31.99
CA GLU A 414 -6.66 -4.08 32.99
C GLU A 414 -5.77 -5.17 32.38
N GLY A 415 -5.90 -5.43 31.08
CA GLY A 415 -5.10 -6.45 30.38
C GLY A 415 -5.43 -7.89 30.74
N ARG A 416 -6.65 -8.15 31.25
CA ARG A 416 -7.11 -9.49 31.66
C ARG A 416 -7.51 -10.35 30.46
N THR A 417 -7.30 -11.66 30.59
CA THR A 417 -7.76 -12.66 29.63
C THR A 417 -9.27 -12.89 29.71
N MET A 418 -9.88 -13.42 28.64
CA MET A 418 -11.32 -13.72 28.63
C MET A 418 -11.72 -14.72 29.72
N ARG A 419 -10.83 -15.67 30.04
CA ARG A 419 -11.02 -16.64 31.12
C ARG A 419 -11.07 -15.94 32.48
N GLU A 420 -10.09 -15.09 32.78
CA GLU A 420 -10.05 -14.32 34.03
C GLU A 420 -11.24 -13.36 34.16
N ILE A 421 -11.70 -12.77 33.05
CA ILE A 421 -12.89 -11.94 33.03
C ILE A 421 -14.14 -12.79 33.32
N GLY A 422 -14.21 -14.01 32.78
CA GLY A 422 -15.31 -14.94 33.01
C GLY A 422 -15.41 -15.35 34.48
N GLU A 423 -14.26 -15.68 35.10
CA GLU A 423 -14.16 -15.98 36.53
C GLU A 423 -14.62 -14.80 37.41
N LEU A 424 -14.26 -13.57 37.05
CA LEU A 424 -14.67 -12.36 37.79
C LEU A 424 -16.15 -12.01 37.65
N LEU A 425 -16.73 -12.27 36.48
CA LEU A 425 -18.11 -11.92 36.15
C LEU A 425 -19.08 -13.09 36.33
N ASP A 426 -18.60 -14.24 36.83
CA ASP A 426 -19.34 -15.49 37.01
C ASP A 426 -20.06 -15.94 35.72
N ILE A 427 -19.36 -15.86 34.60
CA ILE A 427 -19.85 -16.28 33.27
C ILE A 427 -18.79 -17.10 32.53
N SER A 428 -19.22 -17.94 31.58
CA SER A 428 -18.28 -18.75 30.79
C SER A 428 -17.40 -17.88 29.89
N GLU A 429 -16.18 -18.34 29.61
CA GLU A 429 -15.26 -17.68 28.66
C GLU A 429 -15.93 -17.46 27.29
N GLY A 430 -16.72 -18.43 26.82
CA GLY A 430 -17.49 -18.29 25.58
C GLY A 430 -18.50 -17.14 25.63
N ARG A 431 -19.16 -16.91 26.78
CA ARG A 431 -20.07 -15.78 26.96
C ARG A 431 -19.32 -14.45 26.98
N VAL A 432 -18.15 -14.38 27.61
CA VAL A 432 -17.29 -13.19 27.58
C VAL A 432 -16.88 -12.86 26.14
N SER A 433 -16.50 -13.86 25.35
CA SER A 433 -16.14 -13.70 23.93
C SER A 433 -17.30 -13.15 23.09
N GLN A 434 -18.52 -13.63 23.32
CA GLN A 434 -19.72 -13.11 22.66
C GLN A 434 -19.99 -11.65 23.03
N ILE A 435 -19.93 -11.31 24.33
CA ILE A 435 -20.13 -9.94 24.82
C ILE A 435 -19.07 -9.00 24.23
N HIS A 436 -17.81 -9.43 24.19
CA HIS A 436 -16.73 -8.67 23.57
C HIS A 436 -16.99 -8.43 22.08
N SER A 437 -17.33 -9.47 21.31
CA SER A 437 -17.61 -9.37 19.88
C SER A 437 -18.80 -8.44 19.58
N GLN A 438 -19.85 -8.51 20.40
CA GLN A 438 -21.00 -7.60 20.35
C GLN A 438 -20.59 -6.15 20.62
N ALA A 439 -19.79 -5.92 21.65
CA ALA A 439 -19.30 -4.59 22.02
C ALA A 439 -18.47 -3.97 20.88
N ILE A 440 -17.56 -4.74 20.29
CA ILE A 440 -16.75 -4.30 19.15
C ILE A 440 -17.63 -3.95 17.94
N ALA A 441 -18.64 -4.76 17.61
CA ALA A 441 -19.56 -4.46 16.52
C ALA A 441 -20.31 -3.13 16.75
N ARG A 442 -20.73 -2.84 17.99
CA ARG A 442 -21.38 -1.55 18.33
C ARG A 442 -20.41 -0.38 18.26
N LEU A 443 -19.21 -0.51 18.83
CA LEU A 443 -18.18 0.53 18.78
C LEU A 443 -17.85 0.89 17.33
N ARG A 444 -17.76 -0.11 16.45
CA ARG A 444 -17.56 0.11 15.01
C ARG A 444 -18.71 0.90 14.39
N VAL A 445 -19.96 0.53 14.67
CA VAL A 445 -21.11 1.29 14.16
C VAL A 445 -21.09 2.74 14.65
N ALA A 446 -20.74 2.98 15.91
CA ALA A 446 -20.70 4.34 16.48
C ALA A 446 -19.54 5.18 15.93
N VAL A 447 -18.38 4.57 15.70
CA VAL A 447 -17.15 5.27 15.29
C VAL A 447 -17.04 5.40 13.76
N ILE A 448 -17.52 4.41 13.01
CA ILE A 448 -17.43 4.34 11.54
C ILE A 448 -18.75 4.73 10.88
N GLY A 449 -19.88 4.27 11.44
CA GLY A 449 -21.22 4.32 10.85
C GLY A 449 -21.98 5.64 11.00
N GLY A 450 -21.36 6.71 11.51
CA GLY A 450 -21.93 8.04 11.37
C GLY A 450 -22.11 8.38 9.89
N GLU A 451 -23.16 9.15 9.55
CA GLU A 451 -23.35 9.83 8.25
C GLU A 451 -21.99 10.17 7.59
N PRO A 452 -21.80 9.97 6.28
CA PRO A 452 -20.51 10.28 5.63
C PRO A 452 -20.05 11.74 5.80
N GLU A 453 -20.92 12.65 6.24
CA GLU A 453 -20.59 14.03 6.63
C GLU A 453 -20.13 14.19 8.09
N ARG A 454 -20.35 13.20 8.96
CA ARG A 454 -19.98 13.21 10.39
C ARG A 454 -19.11 12.03 10.82
N SER A 455 -18.86 11.07 9.93
CA SER A 455 -17.89 10.01 10.19
C SER A 455 -16.50 10.65 10.28
N VAL A 456 -15.91 10.59 11.47
CA VAL A 456 -14.55 11.07 11.74
C VAL A 456 -13.52 10.30 10.90
N LEU A 457 -13.93 9.19 10.26
CA LEU A 457 -13.11 8.24 9.52
C LEU A 457 -13.62 7.90 8.12
N ALA A 458 -14.63 8.59 7.57
CA ALA A 458 -15.13 8.21 6.25
C ALA A 458 -14.08 8.48 5.16
N PRO A 459 -13.75 7.49 4.31
CA PRO A 459 -12.95 7.74 3.13
C PRO A 459 -13.75 8.66 2.20
N ARG A 460 -13.11 9.77 1.78
CA ARG A 460 -13.65 10.79 0.86
C ARG A 460 -14.53 10.16 -0.24
N ARG A 461 -15.86 10.32 -0.15
CA ARG A 461 -16.74 10.05 -1.29
C ARG A 461 -16.50 11.14 -2.33
N LYS A 462 -15.94 10.77 -3.49
CA LYS A 462 -15.89 11.66 -4.65
C LYS A 462 -17.33 12.07 -5.01
N ALA A 463 -17.62 13.36 -4.95
CA ALA A 463 -18.87 13.91 -5.41
C ALA A 463 -19.13 13.44 -6.86
N ARG A 464 -20.29 12.80 -7.08
CA ARG A 464 -20.79 12.54 -8.43
C ARG A 464 -21.37 13.85 -8.94
N SER A 465 -20.74 14.46 -9.94
CA SER A 465 -21.32 15.59 -10.67
C SER A 465 -22.54 15.12 -11.46
N ALA A 466 -23.67 15.78 -11.24
CA ALA A 466 -24.87 15.72 -12.07
C ALA A 466 -24.66 16.44 -13.41
#